data_AF-A0A835HRC3-F1
#
_entry.id   AF-A0A835HRC3-F1
#
_cell.length_a   1.000
_cell.length_b   1.000
_cell.length_c   1.000
_cell.angle_alpha   90.00
_cell.angle_beta   90.00
_cell.angle_gamma   90.00
#
_symmetry.space_group_name_H-M   'P 1'
#
loop_
_entity.id
_entity.type
_entity.pdbx_description
1 polymer ?
#
loop_
_entity_poly.entity_id
_entity_poly.type
_entity_poly.pdbx_seq_one_letter_code
_entity_poly.pdbx_strand_id
1 'polypeptide(L)'
;MIDLASTMIGEGRGMDLMPREADPEAPMTAYRYHSLCAYMGDDDMFSSDHSDDQLRTRLGHMSSTPCQVIFSMADEYVPEYVDKKALVERLCRALGGAEKVEIEWGNHSLSNRVEEAVKVIVNFIKTEGPKGWDDPWS
;
A
#
# COMPACT_ATOMS: atom_id res chain seq x y z
N MET A 1 -9.18 21.29 -0.72
CA MET A 1 -9.24 20.70 -2.08
C MET A 1 -10.18 19.49 -2.16
N ILE A 2 -10.27 18.66 -1.11
CA ILE A 2 -11.22 17.54 -1.09
C ILE A 2 -12.69 17.97 -1.22
N ASP A 3 -13.08 19.12 -0.64
CA ASP A 3 -14.44 19.66 -0.78
C ASP A 3 -14.77 20.04 -2.23
N LEU A 4 -13.78 20.54 -2.97
CA LEU A 4 -13.93 20.85 -4.39
C LEU A 4 -14.13 19.57 -5.19
N ALA A 5 -13.32 18.53 -4.94
CA ALA A 5 -13.49 17.23 -5.56
C ALA A 5 -14.88 16.64 -5.28
N SER A 6 -15.34 16.72 -4.03
CA SER A 6 -16.68 16.29 -3.61
C SER A 6 -17.79 17.04 -4.35
N THR A 7 -17.63 18.35 -4.51
CA THR A 7 -18.59 19.21 -5.25
C THR A 7 -18.65 18.80 -6.72
N MET A 8 -17.49 18.65 -7.37
CA MET A 8 -17.40 18.23 -8.77
C MET A 8 -18.04 16.84 -8.98
N ILE A 9 -17.81 15.89 -8.07
CA ILE A 9 -18.47 14.58 -8.12
C ILE A 9 -19.99 14.72 -8.01
N GLY A 10 -20.49 15.53 -7.07
CA GLY A 10 -21.92 15.81 -6.90
C GLY A 10 -22.58 16.45 -8.12
N GLU A 11 -21.81 17.22 -8.91
CA GLU A 11 -22.24 17.81 -10.18
C GLU A 11 -22.16 16.84 -11.38
N GLY A 12 -21.77 15.57 -11.17
CA GLY A 12 -21.56 14.59 -12.24
C GLY A 12 -20.24 14.76 -13.00
N ARG A 13 -19.32 15.56 -12.46
CA ARG A 13 -18.02 15.93 -13.04
C ARG A 13 -16.85 15.19 -12.38
N GLY A 14 -17.09 13.98 -11.86
CA GLY A 14 -16.07 13.17 -11.20
C GLY A 14 -14.87 12.83 -12.10
N MET A 15 -15.06 12.80 -13.42
CA MET A 15 -14.00 12.51 -14.40
C MET A 15 -13.28 13.77 -14.91
N ASP A 16 -13.72 14.96 -14.52
CA ASP A 16 -13.03 16.20 -14.86
C ASP A 16 -11.72 16.30 -14.06
N LEU A 17 -10.71 16.91 -14.66
CA LEU A 17 -9.43 17.16 -13.99
C LEU A 17 -9.58 18.19 -12.87
N MET A 18 -8.92 17.90 -11.75
CA MET A 18 -8.72 18.86 -10.67
C MET A 18 -7.71 19.94 -11.08
N PRO A 19 -7.74 21.13 -10.42
CA PRO A 19 -6.71 22.15 -10.61
C PRO A 19 -5.31 21.63 -10.32
N ARG A 20 -4.28 22.26 -10.90
CA ARG A 20 -2.87 21.87 -10.75
C ARG A 20 -2.40 21.90 -9.29
N GLU A 21 -3.04 22.71 -8.45
CA GLU A 21 -2.76 22.81 -7.03
C GLU A 21 -3.17 21.56 -6.24
N ALA A 22 -4.00 20.68 -6.83
CA ALA A 22 -4.35 19.41 -6.23
C ALA A 22 -3.14 18.46 -6.19
N ASP A 23 -2.38 18.41 -7.29
CA ASP A 23 -1.10 17.72 -7.38
C ASP A 23 -0.28 18.34 -8.53
N PRO A 24 0.88 18.97 -8.22
CA PRO A 24 1.71 19.59 -9.23
C PRO A 24 2.45 18.58 -10.12
N GLU A 25 2.56 17.31 -9.71
CA GLU A 25 3.33 16.27 -10.38
C GLU A 25 2.47 15.41 -11.31
N ALA A 26 1.26 15.04 -10.88
CA ALA A 26 0.37 14.19 -11.67
C ALA A 26 -1.06 14.78 -11.81
N PRO A 27 -1.59 14.90 -13.05
CA PRO A 27 -2.97 15.31 -13.23
C PRO A 27 -3.92 14.22 -12.70
N MET A 28 -4.87 14.62 -11.86
CA MET A 28 -5.88 13.73 -11.29
C MET A 28 -7.29 14.21 -11.60
N THR A 29 -8.22 13.28 -11.78
CA THR A 29 -9.64 13.59 -11.83
C THR A 29 -10.17 13.92 -10.44
N ALA A 30 -11.32 14.59 -10.36
CA ALA A 30 -11.99 14.86 -9.09
C ALA A 30 -12.26 13.56 -8.30
N TYR A 31 -12.70 12.50 -8.97
CA TYR A 31 -12.92 11.19 -8.36
C TYR A 31 -11.62 10.61 -7.77
N ARG A 32 -10.52 10.61 -8.53
CA ARG A 32 -9.25 10.04 -8.04
C ARG A 32 -8.67 10.86 -6.88
N TYR A 33 -8.75 12.18 -6.94
CA TYR A 33 -8.33 13.04 -5.83
C TYR A 33 -9.14 12.76 -4.56
N HIS A 34 -10.47 12.66 -4.69
CA HIS A 34 -11.33 12.31 -3.56
C HIS A 34 -11.00 10.92 -3.01
N SER A 35 -10.83 9.92 -3.88
CA SER A 35 -10.45 8.55 -3.52
C SER A 35 -9.17 8.49 -2.69
N LEU A 36 -8.17 9.32 -3.03
CA LEU A 36 -6.89 9.41 -2.32
C LEU A 36 -6.99 10.12 -0.97
N CYS A 37 -7.76 11.22 -0.89
CA CYS A 37 -7.79 12.09 0.29
C CYS A 37 -8.90 11.78 1.30
N ALA A 38 -9.96 11.11 0.88
CA ALA A 38 -11.08 10.80 1.76
C ALA A 38 -10.70 9.66 2.72
N TYR A 39 -11.10 9.81 3.99
CA TYR A 39 -11.03 8.69 4.93
C TYR A 39 -11.91 7.56 4.44
N MET A 40 -11.35 6.36 4.35
CA MET A 40 -11.98 5.21 3.72
C MET A 40 -12.37 5.49 2.26
N GLY A 41 -11.61 6.32 1.55
CA GLY A 41 -11.63 6.39 0.09
C GLY A 41 -11.18 5.06 -0.56
N ASP A 42 -11.31 4.94 -1.87
CA ASP A 42 -11.00 3.69 -2.56
C ASP A 42 -9.49 3.39 -2.58
N ASP A 43 -8.65 4.44 -2.60
CA ASP A 43 -7.18 4.32 -2.53
C ASP A 43 -6.64 4.27 -1.08
N ASP A 44 -7.49 4.53 -0.07
CA ASP A 44 -7.11 4.57 1.36
C ASP A 44 -7.06 3.17 1.99
N MET A 45 -6.08 2.37 1.53
CA MET A 45 -5.98 0.94 1.85
C MET A 45 -5.08 0.62 3.07
N PHE A 46 -4.09 1.47 3.36
CA PHE A 46 -2.97 1.14 4.26
C PHE A 46 -2.79 2.11 5.43
N SER A 47 -3.77 2.98 5.68
CA SER A 47 -3.64 4.03 6.69
C SER A 47 -3.54 3.48 8.11
N SER A 48 -2.65 4.11 8.89
CA SER A 48 -2.31 3.65 10.24
C SER A 48 -3.42 3.81 11.27
N ASP A 49 -4.36 4.70 11.01
CA ASP A 49 -5.50 5.04 11.86
C ASP A 49 -6.76 4.22 11.55
N HIS A 50 -6.73 3.36 10.53
CA HIS A 50 -7.77 2.34 10.35
C HIS A 50 -7.80 1.41 11.54
N SER A 51 -8.98 0.97 11.94
CA SER A 51 -9.18 -0.13 12.89
C SER A 51 -8.83 -1.49 12.27
N ASP A 52 -8.63 -2.52 13.09
CA ASP A 52 -8.35 -3.87 12.61
C ASP A 52 -9.49 -4.43 11.74
N ASP A 53 -10.74 -4.08 12.02
CA ASP A 53 -11.90 -4.48 11.20
C ASP A 53 -11.91 -3.75 9.85
N GLN A 54 -11.58 -2.45 9.81
CA GLN A 54 -11.44 -1.71 8.54
C GLN A 54 -10.32 -2.29 7.69
N LEU A 55 -9.16 -2.58 8.28
CA LEU A 55 -8.05 -3.24 7.57
C LEU A 55 -8.48 -4.62 7.04
N ARG A 56 -9.24 -5.40 7.82
CA ARG A 56 -9.79 -6.68 7.35
C ARG A 56 -10.77 -6.51 6.20
N THR A 57 -11.66 -5.51 6.24
CA THR A 57 -12.57 -5.20 5.13
C THR A 57 -11.80 -4.84 3.87
N ARG A 58 -10.69 -4.10 3.98
CA ARG A 58 -9.86 -3.68 2.84
C ARG A 58 -9.01 -4.81 2.29
N LEU A 59 -8.31 -5.55 3.14
CA LEU A 59 -7.21 -6.44 2.76
C LEU A 59 -7.52 -7.92 2.93
N GLY A 60 -8.58 -8.27 3.65
CA GLY A 60 -8.90 -9.65 4.02
C GLY A 60 -9.20 -10.57 2.82
N HIS A 61 -9.58 -10.01 1.68
CA HIS A 61 -9.76 -10.78 0.45
C HIS A 61 -8.46 -11.46 -0.04
N MET A 62 -7.31 -11.00 0.42
CA MET A 62 -6.01 -11.60 0.11
C MET A 62 -5.65 -12.79 1.00
N SER A 63 -6.43 -13.10 2.05
CA SER A 63 -6.05 -14.11 3.06
C SER A 63 -5.89 -15.53 2.52
N SER A 64 -6.41 -15.81 1.32
CA SER A 64 -6.25 -17.11 0.63
C SER A 64 -5.05 -17.17 -0.31
N THR A 65 -4.31 -16.08 -0.43
CA THR A 65 -3.15 -15.95 -1.33
C THR A 65 -1.90 -15.72 -0.49
N PRO A 66 -0.82 -16.48 -0.69
CA PRO A 66 0.45 -16.19 -0.04
C PRO A 66 0.86 -14.74 -0.31
N CYS A 67 1.05 -13.97 0.77
CA CYS A 67 1.40 -12.56 0.69
C CYS A 67 2.68 -12.29 1.47
N GLN A 68 3.46 -11.31 1.00
CA GLN A 68 4.60 -10.74 1.71
C GLN A 68 4.42 -9.22 1.77
N VAL A 69 4.62 -8.64 2.95
CA VAL A 69 4.67 -7.19 3.17
C VAL A 69 6.11 -6.80 3.40
N ILE A 70 6.69 -6.08 2.43
CA ILE A 70 8.05 -5.52 2.53
C ILE A 70 7.90 -4.03 2.85
N PHE A 71 8.36 -3.62 4.02
CA PHE A 71 8.21 -2.24 4.47
C PHE A 71 9.56 -1.51 4.57
N SER A 72 9.63 -0.34 3.95
CA SER A 72 10.75 0.60 4.02
C SER A 72 10.75 1.36 5.34
N MET A 73 11.61 0.98 6.28
CA MET A 73 11.59 1.59 7.61
C MET A 73 12.09 3.05 7.63
N ALA A 74 12.88 3.45 6.63
CA ALA A 74 13.31 4.82 6.42
C ALA A 74 12.52 5.56 5.31
N ASP A 75 11.29 5.10 4.99
CA ASP A 75 10.40 5.78 4.03
C ASP A 75 10.10 7.22 4.48
N GLU A 76 10.42 8.17 3.60
CA GLU A 76 10.30 9.61 3.78
C GLU A 76 8.88 10.17 3.65
N TYR A 77 7.94 9.40 3.07
CA TYR A 77 6.54 9.81 2.92
C TYR A 77 5.65 9.30 4.06
N VAL A 78 6.12 8.34 4.84
CA VAL A 78 5.42 7.89 6.04
C VAL A 78 5.67 8.88 7.18
N PRO A 79 4.63 9.51 7.76
CA PRO A 79 4.80 10.50 8.81
C PRO A 79 5.54 9.94 10.04
N GLU A 80 6.37 10.78 10.68
CA GLU A 80 7.19 10.38 11.84
C GLU A 80 6.37 9.85 13.03
N TYR A 81 5.11 10.32 13.18
CA TYR A 81 4.23 9.86 14.26
C TYR A 81 3.71 8.42 14.06
N VAL A 82 3.86 7.84 12.87
CA VAL A 82 3.35 6.50 12.56
C VAL A 82 4.32 5.45 13.11
N ASP A 83 3.83 4.59 13.98
CA ASP A 83 4.55 3.38 14.38
C ASP A 83 4.55 2.37 13.23
N LYS A 84 5.61 2.43 12.42
CA LYS A 84 5.78 1.56 11.24
C LYS A 84 5.76 0.08 11.61
N LYS A 85 6.35 -0.32 12.76
CA LYS A 85 6.39 -1.73 13.17
C LYS A 85 5.01 -2.24 13.56
N ALA A 86 4.26 -1.44 14.32
CA ALA A 86 2.87 -1.77 14.66
C ALA A 86 2.00 -1.81 13.40
N LEU A 87 2.18 -0.87 12.47
CA LEU A 87 1.43 -0.85 11.22
C LEU A 87 1.66 -2.12 10.40
N VAL A 88 2.92 -2.50 10.14
CA VAL A 88 3.23 -3.70 9.36
C VAL A 88 2.65 -4.96 9.98
N GLU A 89 2.73 -5.10 11.29
CA GLU A 89 2.14 -6.24 12.01
C GLU A 89 0.62 -6.33 11.78
N ARG A 90 -0.07 -5.19 11.82
CA ARG A 90 -1.52 -5.11 11.60
C ARG A 90 -1.88 -5.41 10.15
N LEU A 91 -1.10 -4.92 9.18
CA LEU A 91 -1.27 -5.23 7.76
C LEU A 91 -1.08 -6.73 7.49
N CYS A 92 -0.01 -7.34 8.01
CA CYS A 92 0.24 -8.77 7.88
C CYS A 92 -0.93 -9.61 8.43
N ARG A 93 -1.46 -9.22 9.60
CA ARG A 93 -2.63 -9.88 10.19
C ARG A 93 -3.88 -9.74 9.32
N ALA A 94 -4.14 -8.54 8.78
CA ALA A 94 -5.29 -8.28 7.91
C ALA A 94 -5.21 -9.08 6.60
N LEU A 95 -4.00 -9.32 6.10
CA LEU A 95 -3.70 -10.13 4.90
C LEU A 95 -3.67 -11.64 5.16
N GLY A 96 -4.17 -12.13 6.30
CA GLY A 96 -4.21 -13.56 6.60
C GLY A 96 -2.90 -14.15 7.12
N GLY A 97 -2.03 -13.33 7.70
CA GLY A 97 -0.74 -13.76 8.23
C GLY A 97 0.40 -13.68 7.21
N ALA A 98 0.39 -12.64 6.36
CA ALA A 98 1.43 -12.40 5.37
C ALA A 98 2.84 -12.38 5.98
N GLU A 99 3.84 -12.85 5.22
CA GLU A 99 5.25 -12.75 5.65
C GLU A 99 5.65 -11.28 5.81
N LYS A 100 6.24 -10.97 6.96
CA LYS A 100 6.71 -9.63 7.28
C LYS A 100 8.19 -9.47 6.96
N VAL A 101 8.53 -8.42 6.21
CA VAL A 101 9.92 -8.00 5.98
C VAL A 101 10.06 -6.51 6.29
N GLU A 102 11.01 -6.19 7.17
CA GLU A 102 11.37 -4.82 7.55
C GLU A 102 12.74 -4.48 6.97
N ILE A 103 12.82 -3.51 6.06
CA ILE A 103 14.09 -3.02 5.49
C ILE A 103 14.50 -1.76 6.25
N GLU A 104 15.32 -1.92 7.30
CA GLU A 104 15.64 -0.91 8.34
C GLU A 104 16.02 0.48 7.78
N TRP A 105 16.74 0.52 6.65
CA TRP A 105 17.25 1.77 6.07
C TRP A 105 16.76 2.00 4.64
N GLY A 106 15.69 1.33 4.22
CA GLY A 106 15.10 1.50 2.89
C GLY A 106 14.35 2.82 2.77
N ASN A 107 14.64 3.60 1.72
CA ASN A 107 13.81 4.75 1.35
C ASN A 107 12.50 4.28 0.66
N HIS A 108 11.62 5.22 0.33
CA HIS A 108 10.31 4.92 -0.27
C HIS A 108 10.40 3.98 -1.48
N SER A 109 11.37 4.23 -2.36
CA SER A 109 11.56 3.45 -3.60
C SER A 109 12.44 2.21 -3.44
N LEU A 110 12.97 1.94 -2.23
CA LEU A 110 14.02 0.94 -1.97
C LEU A 110 15.25 1.08 -2.89
N SER A 111 15.44 2.23 -3.53
CA SER A 111 16.53 2.48 -4.48
C SER A 111 17.92 2.40 -3.84
N ASN A 112 17.99 2.58 -2.51
CA ASN A 112 19.21 2.41 -1.73
C ASN A 112 19.37 1.00 -1.12
N ARG A 113 18.42 0.09 -1.34
CA ARG A 113 18.36 -1.28 -0.77
C ARG A 113 17.93 -2.34 -1.79
N VAL A 114 18.20 -2.11 -3.08
CA VAL A 114 17.74 -2.97 -4.18
C VAL A 114 18.13 -4.44 -4.00
N GLU A 115 19.40 -4.73 -3.66
CA GLU A 115 19.86 -6.11 -3.50
C GLU A 115 19.12 -6.85 -2.37
N GLU A 116 18.86 -6.16 -1.26
CA GLU A 116 18.12 -6.70 -0.13
C GLU A 116 16.66 -6.96 -0.49
N ALA A 117 16.01 -6.00 -1.15
CA ALA A 117 14.64 -6.11 -1.64
C ALA A 117 14.48 -7.28 -2.63
N VAL A 118 15.39 -7.41 -3.60
CA VAL A 118 15.38 -8.52 -4.58
C VAL A 118 15.55 -9.86 -3.86
N LYS A 119 16.48 -9.95 -2.90
CA LYS A 119 16.73 -11.19 -2.17
C LYS A 119 15.50 -11.66 -1.40
N VAL A 120 14.79 -10.78 -0.71
CA VAL A 120 13.60 -11.16 0.07
C VAL A 120 12.44 -11.59 -0.84
N ILE A 121 12.25 -10.93 -1.98
CA ILE A 121 11.24 -11.29 -2.99
C ILE A 121 11.55 -12.69 -3.56
N VAL A 122 12.79 -12.92 -3.98
CA VAL A 122 13.19 -14.21 -4.55
C VAL A 122 13.05 -15.34 -3.53
N ASN A 123 13.43 -15.11 -2.27
CA ASN A 123 13.29 -16.09 -1.20
C ASN A 123 11.82 -16.45 -0.93
N PHE A 124 10.94 -15.46 -0.94
CA PHE A 124 9.50 -15.69 -0.78
C PHE A 124 8.93 -16.52 -1.92
N ILE A 125 9.23 -16.14 -3.17
CA ILE A 125 8.78 -16.89 -4.36
C ILE A 125 9.30 -18.32 -4.33
N LYS A 126 10.55 -18.54 -3.92
CA LYS A 126 11.10 -19.90 -3.78
C LYS A 126 10.43 -20.69 -2.68
N THR A 127 10.03 -20.04 -1.59
CA THR A 127 9.44 -20.71 -0.42
C THR A 127 7.97 -21.06 -0.65
N GLU A 128 7.19 -20.10 -1.15
CA GLU A 128 5.74 -20.19 -1.34
C GLU A 128 5.33 -20.60 -2.77
N GLY A 129 6.29 -20.65 -3.70
CA GLY A 129 6.06 -21.08 -5.08
C GLY A 129 5.87 -22.59 -5.24
N PRO A 130 5.56 -23.05 -6.48
CA PRO A 130 5.39 -24.46 -6.79
C PRO A 130 6.57 -25.30 -6.32
N LYS A 131 6.29 -26.48 -5.77
CA LYS A 131 7.30 -27.45 -5.32
C LYS A 131 7.28 -28.67 -6.23
N GLY A 132 8.46 -29.27 -6.43
CA GLY A 132 8.58 -30.53 -7.17
C GLY A 132 8.86 -30.31 -8.65
N TRP A 133 8.22 -31.09 -9.53
CA TRP A 133 8.54 -31.10 -10.96
C TRP A 133 8.31 -29.74 -11.67
N ASP A 134 7.42 -28.92 -11.12
CA ASP A 134 7.10 -27.58 -11.63
C ASP A 134 7.92 -26.47 -10.96
N ASP A 135 8.94 -26.79 -10.15
CA ASP A 135 9.80 -25.80 -9.49
C ASP A 135 10.89 -25.27 -10.45
N PRO A 136 10.81 -24.01 -10.93
CA PRO A 136 11.79 -23.44 -11.85
C PRO A 136 13.12 -23.10 -11.18
N TRP A 137 13.24 -23.29 -9.87
CA TRP A 137 14.43 -22.99 -9.07
C TRP A 137 15.24 -24.23 -8.68
N SER A 138 14.76 -25.41 -9.06
CA SER A 138 15.42 -26.71 -8.82
C SER A 138 16.39 -27.13 -9.93
#